data_AF-A0A4Y6V3Y0-F1
#
_entry.id   AF-A0A4Y6V3Y0-F1
#
_cell.length_a   1.000
_cell.length_b   1.000
_cell.length_c   1.000
_cell.angle_alpha   90.00
_cell.angle_beta   90.00
_cell.angle_gamma   90.00
#
_symmetry.space_group_name_H-M   'P 1'
#
loop_
_entity.id
_entity.type
_entity.pdbx_description
1 polymer ?
#
loop_
_entity_poly.entity_id
_entity_poly.type
_entity_poly.pdbx_seq_one_letter_code
_entity_poly.pdbx_strand_id
1 'polypeptide(L)'
;MIRDNRTVEHDIQKQELAQRLKHEGSGTIANLTTDLSFESVWEGELKQMRQVKESGSGSRFRRVFAVVAVLLLAAAAIFGIRLLDSSKPMPAVSDVSDIKFRELRDIYAPTTGRRVVDEQIEKLSTPLNIVLKDQDVTLTLVKAYYDGGRVMIDYVVDDQSGGADLNEKNASFDYKLKTSADGKEWDQSSTRSKTFLGSHRFAGTLTYMFKSYNGPTALSVDLKVSRLATKNGKWEAKIPLSSAKTDKLTSTFYPGTSFTYEGNAFTLTEVSSGPTFNLIRMAQKATGQISTKGIMYYDDVDTRFYQQWMTGDDFEEGSVQWVEVLDPFVPTNPKPSSLKLHIFESQTMDDTNTGTATQPFEGKTPITLTGFDGETMTLTNIDFQKERTVVQLKYSDLNVQTWFPYFNSSKTDGDYVAYYNPQRISKNELLFEAIFPPMDPDELTGFAATTSKQPKFESVEIPLEWDKAIPGRPKAIPAASE
;
A
#
# COMPACT_ATOMS: atom_id res chain seq x y z
N MET A 1 33.63 -29.01 26.91
CA MET A 1 33.08 -27.73 26.43
C MET A 1 33.13 -27.73 24.90
N ILE A 2 32.06 -28.15 24.24
CA ILE A 2 31.90 -28.02 22.79
C ILE A 2 31.01 -26.78 22.62
N ARG A 3 31.60 -25.64 22.24
CA ARG A 3 30.81 -24.47 21.87
C ARG A 3 30.06 -24.79 20.59
N ASP A 4 28.76 -24.53 20.60
CA ASP A 4 27.83 -24.84 19.52
C ASP A 4 28.16 -23.97 18.29
N ASN A 5 28.70 -24.60 17.24
CA ASN A 5 29.11 -23.92 16.01
C ASN A 5 27.94 -23.24 15.28
N ARG A 6 26.69 -23.58 15.61
CA ARG A 6 25.49 -22.96 15.02
C ARG A 6 25.28 -21.50 15.41
N THR A 7 25.72 -21.10 16.60
CA THR A 7 25.55 -19.71 17.06
C THR A 7 26.50 -18.78 16.31
N VAL A 8 27.70 -19.25 15.99
CA VAL A 8 28.73 -18.47 15.28
C VAL A 8 28.34 -18.24 13.81
N GLU A 9 27.80 -19.25 13.12
CA GLU A 9 27.30 -19.08 11.74
C GLU A 9 26.13 -18.11 11.65
N HIS A 10 25.20 -18.15 12.61
CA HIS A 10 24.04 -17.26 12.65
C HIS A 10 24.43 -15.80 12.89
N ASP A 11 25.43 -15.54 13.73
CA ASP A 11 25.91 -14.19 14.00
C ASP A 11 26.70 -13.60 12.82
N ILE A 12 27.45 -14.44 12.07
CA ILE A 12 28.16 -14.03 10.85
C ILE A 12 27.16 -13.65 9.75
N GLN A 13 26.11 -14.46 9.53
CA GLN A 13 25.07 -14.15 8.53
C GLN A 13 24.31 -12.85 8.86
N LYS A 14 24.04 -12.59 10.14
CA LYS A 14 23.43 -11.33 10.58
C LYS A 14 24.32 -10.12 10.29
N GLN A 15 25.63 -10.24 10.53
CA GLN A 15 26.59 -9.16 10.29
C GLN A 15 26.79 -8.87 8.80
N GLU A 16 26.90 -9.90 7.96
CA GLU A 16 27.03 -9.75 6.51
C GLU A 16 25.78 -9.12 5.89
N LEU A 17 24.59 -9.54 6.31
CA LEU A 17 23.33 -8.93 5.88
C LEU A 17 23.23 -7.46 6.32
N ALA A 18 23.60 -7.14 7.57
CA ALA A 18 23.61 -5.78 8.07
C ALA A 18 24.56 -4.86 7.28
N GLN A 19 25.75 -5.34 6.92
CA GLN A 19 26.70 -4.59 6.10
C GLN A 19 26.18 -4.38 4.68
N ARG A 20 25.61 -5.41 4.06
CA ARG A 20 25.02 -5.31 2.72
C ARG A 20 23.85 -4.33 2.68
N LEU A 21 22.92 -4.40 3.64
CA LEU A 21 21.79 -3.47 3.75
C LEU A 21 22.22 -2.03 4.02
N LYS A 22 23.31 -1.82 4.77
CA LYS A 22 23.91 -0.50 4.98
C LYS A 22 24.50 0.09 3.70
N HIS A 23 25.14 -0.76 2.89
CA HIS A 23 25.73 -0.38 1.60
C HIS A 23 24.65 -0.09 0.55
N GLU A 24 23.69 -1.00 0.36
CA GLU A 24 22.56 -0.83 -0.57
C GLU A 24 21.68 0.37 -0.19
N GLY A 25 21.47 0.59 1.11
CA GLY A 25 20.71 1.75 1.59
C GLY A 25 21.37 3.09 1.29
N SER A 26 22.70 3.18 1.34
CA SER A 26 23.42 4.44 1.06
C SER A 26 23.46 4.77 -0.44
N GLY A 27 23.59 3.74 -1.30
CA GLY A 27 23.60 3.91 -2.76
C GLY A 27 22.24 4.27 -3.36
N THR A 28 21.15 3.81 -2.74
CA THR A 28 19.78 4.11 -3.19
C THR A 28 19.34 5.54 -2.80
N ILE A 29 19.85 6.08 -1.68
CA ILE A 29 19.52 7.43 -1.19
C ILE A 29 20.00 8.51 -2.16
N ALA A 30 21.20 8.40 -2.74
CA ALA A 30 21.70 9.37 -3.72
C ALA A 30 20.83 9.48 -4.99
N ASN A 31 20.01 8.46 -5.28
CA ASN A 31 19.05 8.44 -6.38
C ASN A 31 17.61 8.76 -5.94
N LEU A 32 17.32 8.83 -4.63
CA LEU A 32 15.99 9.12 -4.07
C LEU A 32 15.89 10.53 -3.48
N THR A 33 17.00 11.11 -3.01
CA THR A 33 17.11 12.55 -2.73
C THR A 33 17.35 13.27 -4.04
N THR A 34 16.30 13.46 -4.82
CA THR A 34 16.38 14.31 -6.01
C THR A 34 16.10 15.75 -5.59
N ASP A 35 17.01 16.67 -5.89
CA ASP A 35 16.77 18.12 -5.90
C ASP A 35 15.78 18.55 -7.01
N LEU A 36 14.90 17.63 -7.44
CA LEU A 36 13.92 17.86 -8.48
C LEU A 36 12.65 18.39 -7.83
N SER A 37 12.36 19.67 -8.04
CA SER A 37 11.06 20.24 -7.68
C SER A 37 9.94 19.54 -8.45
N PHE A 38 8.75 19.46 -7.84
CA PHE A 38 7.54 18.93 -8.47
C PHE A 38 7.33 19.51 -9.88
N GLU A 39 7.54 20.81 -10.05
CA GLU A 39 7.45 21.53 -11.33
C GLU A 39 8.36 20.93 -12.41
N SER A 40 9.57 20.46 -12.05
CA SER A 40 10.50 19.86 -13.02
C SER A 40 10.08 18.47 -13.49
N VAL A 41 9.47 17.67 -12.60
CA VAL A 41 8.94 16.35 -12.91
C VAL A 41 7.62 16.48 -13.69
N TRP A 42 6.75 17.39 -13.25
CA TRP A 42 5.46 17.66 -13.85
C TRP A 42 5.57 18.32 -15.24
N GLU A 43 6.51 19.26 -15.45
CA GLU A 43 6.80 19.77 -16.80
C GLU A 43 7.39 18.70 -17.72
N GLY A 44 8.16 17.76 -17.16
CA GLY A 44 8.68 16.60 -17.88
C GLY A 44 7.56 15.71 -18.41
N GLU A 45 6.58 15.38 -17.56
CA GLU A 45 5.40 14.59 -17.96
C GLU A 45 4.47 15.37 -18.91
N LEU A 46 4.21 16.66 -18.67
CA LEU A 46 3.40 17.49 -19.57
C LEU A 46 4.01 17.61 -20.98
N LYS A 47 5.35 17.63 -21.09
CA LYS A 47 6.04 17.60 -22.39
C LYS A 47 5.90 16.26 -23.11
N GLN A 48 5.85 15.15 -22.37
CA GLN A 48 5.60 13.82 -22.94
C GLN A 48 4.14 13.64 -23.36
N MET A 49 3.19 14.18 -22.61
CA MET A 49 1.76 14.15 -22.94
C MET A 49 1.39 15.06 -24.13
N ARG A 50 2.15 16.14 -24.38
CA ARG A 50 1.92 17.05 -25.52
C ARG A 50 2.51 16.58 -26.84
N GLN A 51 3.28 15.50 -26.89
CA GLN A 51 3.79 14.94 -28.14
C GLN A 51 2.99 13.72 -28.60
N VAL A 52 1.75 13.98 -29.03
CA VAL A 52 1.13 13.16 -30.07
C VAL A 52 0.92 14.04 -31.30
N LYS A 53 1.87 13.94 -32.22
CA LYS A 53 1.62 14.26 -33.63
C LYS A 53 2.17 13.12 -34.49
N GLU A 54 1.39 12.80 -35.50
CA GLU A 54 1.39 11.59 -36.31
C GLU A 54 2.71 11.23 -37.01
N SER A 55 2.79 9.92 -37.29
CA SER A 55 3.64 9.17 -38.22
C SER A 55 4.60 9.93 -39.14
N GLY A 56 5.86 9.47 -39.13
CA GLY A 56 6.84 9.73 -40.18
C GLY A 56 7.91 8.63 -40.22
N SER A 57 7.74 7.70 -41.15
CA SER A 57 8.70 6.71 -41.61
C SER A 57 10.15 7.22 -41.72
N GLY A 58 11.12 6.40 -41.28
CA GLY A 58 12.44 6.35 -41.94
C GLY A 58 13.67 6.12 -41.07
N SER A 59 14.29 4.95 -41.29
CA SER A 59 15.75 4.78 -41.41
C SER A 59 16.66 4.76 -40.16
N ARG A 60 17.13 3.55 -39.85
CA ARG A 60 18.55 3.10 -39.69
C ARG A 60 19.59 4.16 -39.27
N PHE A 61 20.39 3.80 -38.24
CA PHE A 61 21.62 4.40 -37.65
C PHE A 61 21.35 4.75 -36.16
N ARG A 62 22.06 4.28 -35.12
CA ARG A 62 23.42 3.73 -34.95
C ARG A 62 23.44 2.69 -33.82
N ARG A 63 24.09 1.56 -34.12
CA ARG A 63 24.78 0.72 -33.13
C ARG A 63 25.98 1.48 -32.57
N VAL A 64 26.28 1.22 -31.30
CA VAL A 64 27.56 1.28 -30.56
C VAL A 64 27.26 1.87 -29.18
N PHE A 65 27.14 0.99 -28.17
CA PHE A 65 27.61 1.13 -26.79
C PHE A 65 27.17 -0.12 -26.01
N ALA A 66 27.70 -1.27 -26.41
CA ALA A 66 27.68 -2.49 -25.61
C ALA A 66 29.13 -2.93 -25.49
N VAL A 67 29.67 -3.00 -24.26
CA VAL A 67 30.80 -3.86 -23.84
C VAL A 67 31.16 -3.72 -22.34
N VAL A 68 30.69 -2.73 -21.57
CA VAL A 68 31.14 -2.60 -20.15
C VAL A 68 30.21 -3.25 -19.09
N ALA A 69 28.98 -3.66 -19.44
CA ALA A 69 28.02 -4.16 -18.45
C ALA A 69 28.02 -5.69 -18.18
N VAL A 70 28.83 -6.48 -18.89
CA VAL A 70 28.78 -7.96 -18.81
C VAL A 70 29.78 -8.55 -17.79
N LEU A 71 30.73 -7.74 -17.27
CA LEU A 71 31.77 -8.24 -16.36
C LEU A 71 31.47 -8.07 -14.86
N LEU A 72 30.40 -7.36 -14.47
CA LEU A 72 30.01 -7.20 -13.06
C LEU A 72 28.91 -8.17 -12.60
N LEU A 73 28.33 -8.97 -13.51
CA LEU A 73 27.33 -10.00 -13.19
C LEU A 73 27.92 -11.39 -12.89
N ALA A 74 29.25 -11.55 -13.00
CA ALA A 74 29.91 -12.85 -12.81
C ALA A 74 30.49 -13.07 -11.40
N ALA A 75 30.40 -12.10 -10.47
CA ALA A 75 31.02 -12.20 -9.15
C ALA A 75 30.06 -12.56 -7.99
N ALA A 76 28.75 -12.70 -8.23
CA ALA A 76 27.77 -13.10 -7.21
C ALA A 76 27.24 -14.55 -7.37
N ALA A 77 27.87 -15.35 -8.23
CA ALA A 77 27.46 -16.73 -8.53
C ALA A 77 28.30 -17.81 -7.82
N ILE A 78 29.20 -17.44 -6.92
CA ILE A 78 30.08 -18.38 -6.22
C ILE A 78 29.90 -18.18 -4.72
N PHE A 79 28.82 -18.75 -4.17
CA PHE A 79 28.74 -19.41 -2.85
C PHE A 79 27.26 -19.58 -2.47
N GLY A 80 26.69 -20.73 -2.84
CA GLY A 80 25.32 -21.08 -2.47
C GLY A 80 24.65 -22.19 -3.28
N ILE A 81 25.40 -23.12 -3.89
CA ILE A 81 24.83 -24.36 -4.43
C ILE A 81 25.26 -25.51 -3.54
N ARG A 82 24.28 -26.13 -2.87
CA ARG A 82 24.06 -27.58 -2.69
C ARG A 82 22.63 -27.72 -2.14
N LEU A 83 21.70 -28.53 -2.64
CA LEU A 83 21.63 -29.59 -3.65
C LEU A 83 20.14 -29.68 -3.98
N LEU A 84 19.75 -29.77 -5.25
CA LEU A 84 18.64 -30.64 -5.70
C LEU A 84 18.72 -30.75 -7.22
N ASP A 85 18.81 -31.99 -7.65
CA ASP A 85 18.86 -32.46 -9.02
C ASP A 85 17.54 -32.11 -9.73
N SER A 86 17.55 -31.17 -10.68
CA SER A 86 16.43 -31.01 -11.61
C SER A 86 16.95 -30.45 -12.93
N SER A 87 17.04 -31.31 -13.94
CA SER A 87 17.41 -31.03 -15.34
C SER A 87 16.38 -30.21 -16.12
N LYS A 88 15.52 -29.43 -15.44
CA LYS A 88 14.61 -28.46 -16.07
C LYS A 88 15.21 -27.06 -15.90
N PRO A 89 15.34 -26.25 -16.97
CA PRO A 89 15.77 -24.85 -16.83
C PRO A 89 14.83 -24.18 -15.82
N MET A 90 15.42 -23.48 -14.84
CA MET A 90 14.64 -22.61 -13.97
C MET A 90 13.83 -21.67 -14.87
N PRO A 91 12.54 -21.42 -14.62
CA PRO A 91 11.91 -20.26 -15.22
C PRO A 91 12.79 -19.07 -14.85
N ALA A 92 13.37 -18.43 -15.86
CA ALA A 92 14.23 -17.28 -15.64
C ALA A 92 13.40 -16.23 -14.89
N VAL A 93 14.00 -15.56 -13.90
CA VAL A 93 13.36 -14.47 -13.13
C VAL A 93 12.71 -13.41 -14.04
N SER A 94 13.13 -13.33 -15.32
CA SER A 94 12.50 -12.50 -16.35
C SER A 94 11.05 -12.86 -16.70
N ASP A 95 10.57 -14.08 -16.42
CA ASP A 95 9.18 -14.48 -16.73
C ASP A 95 8.18 -14.12 -15.61
N VAL A 96 8.67 -13.49 -14.53
CA VAL A 96 7.85 -12.98 -13.42
C VAL A 96 8.01 -11.48 -13.20
N SER A 97 8.97 -10.83 -13.86
CA SER A 97 9.20 -9.38 -13.76
C SER A 97 8.04 -8.55 -14.31
N ASP A 98 7.31 -9.09 -15.28
CA ASP A 98 6.22 -8.39 -15.95
C ASP A 98 4.87 -8.54 -15.21
N ILE A 99 4.83 -9.37 -14.16
CA ILE A 99 3.63 -9.55 -13.34
C ILE A 99 3.46 -8.32 -12.44
N LYS A 100 2.41 -7.55 -12.71
CA LYS A 100 2.00 -6.43 -11.88
C LYS A 100 1.17 -6.92 -10.68
N PHE A 101 1.85 -7.44 -9.66
CA PHE A 101 1.21 -8.07 -8.49
C PHE A 101 0.15 -7.21 -7.79
N ARG A 102 0.31 -5.89 -7.78
CA ARG A 102 -0.63 -4.94 -7.15
C ARG A 102 -1.88 -4.67 -7.99
N GLU A 103 -1.89 -5.08 -9.26
CA GLU A 103 -3.06 -5.04 -10.14
C GLU A 103 -3.84 -6.38 -10.11
N LEU A 104 -3.36 -7.41 -9.39
CA LEU A 104 -4.04 -8.72 -9.27
C LEU A 104 -5.25 -8.65 -8.32
N ARG A 105 -6.33 -9.36 -8.67
CA ARG A 105 -7.72 -8.98 -8.38
C ARG A 105 -8.26 -9.24 -6.96
N ASP A 106 -7.51 -9.84 -6.03
CA ASP A 106 -8.19 -10.66 -4.99
C ASP A 106 -7.88 -10.43 -3.49
N ILE A 107 -6.96 -9.56 -3.08
CA ILE A 107 -6.92 -9.12 -1.64
C ILE A 107 -7.54 -7.74 -1.46
N TYR A 108 -7.39 -6.90 -2.48
CA TYR A 108 -7.72 -5.50 -2.40
C TYR A 108 -9.05 -5.22 -3.13
N ALA A 109 -10.07 -6.05 -2.89
CA ALA A 109 -11.37 -5.91 -3.53
C ALA A 109 -12.16 -4.63 -3.14
N PRO A 110 -11.56 -3.67 -2.39
CA PRO A 110 -11.86 -2.25 -2.58
C PRO A 110 -10.62 -1.30 -2.57
N THR A 111 -9.41 -1.80 -2.85
CA THR A 111 -8.13 -1.06 -2.64
C THR A 111 -7.09 -1.27 -3.74
N THR A 112 -7.46 -1.90 -4.85
CA THR A 112 -6.61 -1.92 -6.06
C THR A 112 -6.38 -0.47 -6.48
N GLY A 113 -5.14 -0.03 -6.68
CA GLY A 113 -4.87 1.28 -7.28
C GLY A 113 -4.46 2.41 -6.33
N ARG A 114 -3.94 2.14 -5.13
CA ARG A 114 -3.12 3.13 -4.42
C ARG A 114 -1.77 3.27 -5.13
N ARG A 115 -1.76 3.70 -6.40
CA ARG A 115 -0.59 3.65 -7.29
C ARG A 115 0.66 4.21 -6.62
N VAL A 116 0.54 5.34 -5.93
CA VAL A 116 1.67 5.94 -5.20
C VAL A 116 2.16 5.01 -4.09
N VAL A 117 1.28 4.48 -3.24
CA VAL A 117 1.66 3.53 -2.17
C VAL A 117 2.23 2.25 -2.75
N ASP A 118 1.61 1.71 -3.80
CA ASP A 118 2.02 0.48 -4.47
C ASP A 118 3.40 0.63 -5.14
N GLU A 119 3.66 1.75 -5.80
CA GLU A 119 4.97 2.11 -6.35
C GLU A 119 6.03 2.27 -5.25
N GLN A 120 5.66 2.83 -4.10
CA GLN A 120 6.57 2.93 -2.95
C GLN A 120 6.84 1.55 -2.34
N ILE A 121 5.81 0.70 -2.17
CA ILE A 121 5.98 -0.70 -1.74
C ILE A 121 6.91 -1.44 -2.70
N GLU A 122 6.77 -1.24 -4.01
CA GLU A 122 7.65 -1.84 -5.02
C GLU A 122 9.10 -1.42 -4.81
N LYS A 123 9.37 -0.12 -4.71
CA LYS A 123 10.71 0.44 -4.50
C LYS A 123 11.33 -0.02 -3.17
N LEU A 124 10.51 -0.23 -2.15
CA LEU A 124 10.93 -0.64 -0.81
C LEU A 124 11.01 -2.15 -0.62
N SER A 125 10.45 -2.92 -1.56
CA SER A 125 10.51 -4.38 -1.53
C SER A 125 11.94 -4.89 -1.66
N THR A 126 12.15 -6.10 -1.13
CA THR A 126 13.40 -6.84 -1.24
C THR A 126 13.15 -8.04 -2.15
N PRO A 127 13.90 -8.18 -3.25
CA PRO A 127 13.84 -9.37 -4.10
C PRO A 127 14.19 -10.61 -3.27
N LEU A 128 13.34 -11.64 -3.33
CA LEU A 128 13.58 -12.92 -2.69
C LEU A 128 14.16 -13.93 -3.68
N ASN A 129 13.52 -14.06 -4.85
CA ASN A 129 13.87 -15.05 -5.88
C ASN A 129 14.04 -16.48 -5.33
N ILE A 130 13.21 -16.87 -4.35
CA ILE A 130 13.27 -18.19 -3.73
C ILE A 130 12.36 -19.13 -4.53
N VAL A 131 12.88 -20.26 -4.97
CA VAL A 131 12.13 -21.28 -5.72
C VAL A 131 12.04 -22.55 -4.89
N LEU A 132 10.83 -22.99 -4.60
CA LEU A 132 10.52 -24.21 -3.86
C LEU A 132 9.81 -25.19 -4.80
N LYS A 133 10.23 -26.45 -4.83
CA LYS A 133 9.64 -27.47 -5.71
C LYS A 133 9.29 -28.71 -4.90
N ASP A 134 8.09 -29.22 -5.08
CA ASP A 134 7.65 -30.53 -4.60
C ASP A 134 6.42 -30.97 -5.42
N GLN A 135 6.22 -32.28 -5.58
CA GLN A 135 5.07 -32.86 -6.30
C GLN A 135 4.79 -32.25 -7.69
N ASP A 136 5.84 -31.93 -8.45
CA ASP A 136 5.77 -31.23 -9.74
C ASP A 136 5.10 -29.85 -9.71
N VAL A 137 4.91 -29.26 -8.53
CA VAL A 137 4.44 -27.87 -8.36
C VAL A 137 5.60 -27.01 -7.87
N THR A 138 5.81 -25.90 -8.56
CA THR A 138 6.82 -24.89 -8.23
C THR A 138 6.16 -23.70 -7.56
N LEU A 139 6.65 -23.32 -6.38
CA LEU A 139 6.33 -22.05 -5.71
C LEU A 139 7.54 -21.13 -5.81
N THR A 140 7.38 -19.99 -6.46
CA THR A 140 8.38 -18.94 -6.55
C THR A 140 7.97 -17.77 -5.69
N LEU A 141 8.77 -17.45 -4.66
CA LEU A 141 8.64 -16.22 -3.88
C LEU A 141 9.49 -15.14 -4.55
N VAL A 142 8.83 -14.12 -5.08
CA VAL A 142 9.44 -13.13 -5.97
C VAL A 142 10.12 -12.03 -5.16
N LYS A 143 9.36 -11.37 -4.29
CA LYS A 143 9.82 -10.26 -3.46
C LYS A 143 9.00 -10.17 -2.19
N ALA A 144 9.53 -9.46 -1.20
CA ALA A 144 8.81 -9.19 0.03
C ALA A 144 9.03 -7.77 0.53
N TYR A 145 8.01 -7.24 1.19
CA TYR A 145 8.00 -5.94 1.81
C TYR A 145 7.67 -6.08 3.29
N TYR A 146 8.34 -5.27 4.12
CA TYR A 146 8.11 -5.21 5.56
C TYR A 146 8.40 -3.80 6.08
N ASP A 147 7.48 -3.25 6.87
CA ASP A 147 7.58 -1.92 7.47
C ASP A 147 7.37 -1.91 8.98
N GLY A 148 7.37 -3.09 9.60
CA GLY A 148 7.18 -3.23 11.04
C GLY A 148 5.74 -3.33 11.51
N GLY A 149 4.75 -3.18 10.65
CA GLY A 149 3.38 -3.57 10.98
C GLY A 149 2.63 -4.32 9.90
N ARG A 150 3.22 -4.46 8.70
CA ARG A 150 2.76 -5.45 7.71
C ARG A 150 3.92 -6.14 7.02
N VAL A 151 3.70 -7.39 6.65
CA VAL A 151 4.52 -8.16 5.72
C VAL A 151 3.71 -8.43 4.46
N MET A 152 4.32 -8.26 3.30
CA MET A 152 3.77 -8.66 2.01
C MET A 152 4.78 -9.56 1.29
N ILE A 153 4.36 -10.71 0.78
CA ILE A 153 5.22 -11.63 0.01
C ILE A 153 4.53 -11.96 -1.31
N ASP A 154 5.15 -11.56 -2.41
CA ASP A 154 4.64 -11.85 -3.75
C ASP A 154 5.10 -13.22 -4.21
N TYR A 155 4.18 -13.98 -4.82
CA TYR A 155 4.43 -15.37 -5.17
C TYR A 155 3.80 -15.76 -6.51
N VAL A 156 4.42 -16.73 -7.17
CA VAL A 156 3.94 -17.39 -8.38
C VAL A 156 3.93 -18.90 -8.17
N VAL A 157 2.91 -19.56 -8.68
CA VAL A 157 2.74 -21.01 -8.63
C VAL A 157 2.59 -21.54 -10.03
N ASP A 158 3.41 -22.53 -10.36
CA ASP A 158 3.38 -23.28 -11.61
C ASP A 158 3.13 -24.76 -11.31
N ASP A 159 2.01 -25.31 -11.78
CA ASP A 159 1.67 -26.73 -11.67
C ASP A 159 2.09 -27.47 -12.95
N GLN A 160 3.14 -28.28 -12.86
CA GLN A 160 3.66 -29.08 -13.98
C GLN A 160 3.19 -30.54 -13.92
N SER A 161 2.24 -30.87 -13.05
CA SER A 161 1.82 -32.26 -12.82
C SER A 161 0.92 -32.83 -13.94
N GLY A 162 0.53 -32.02 -14.92
CA GLY A 162 -0.31 -32.42 -16.05
C GLY A 162 -1.77 -32.72 -15.66
N GLY A 163 -2.23 -32.17 -14.54
CA GLY A 163 -3.60 -32.31 -14.05
C GLY A 163 -4.62 -31.44 -14.78
N ALA A 164 -5.84 -31.37 -14.24
CA ALA A 164 -6.88 -30.48 -14.77
C ALA A 164 -6.53 -29.00 -14.57
N ASP A 165 -7.10 -28.14 -15.41
CA ASP A 165 -6.95 -26.69 -15.32
C ASP A 165 -7.30 -26.16 -13.92
N LEU A 166 -6.42 -25.30 -13.41
CA LEU A 166 -6.58 -24.59 -12.16
C LEU A 166 -7.69 -23.56 -12.26
N ASN A 167 -8.51 -23.52 -11.22
CA ASN A 167 -9.59 -22.57 -11.03
C ASN A 167 -9.84 -22.37 -9.53
N GLU A 168 -10.78 -21.49 -9.19
CA GLU A 168 -11.02 -21.14 -7.79
C GLU A 168 -11.38 -22.32 -6.89
N LYS A 169 -12.00 -23.37 -7.45
CA LYS A 169 -12.48 -24.52 -6.68
C LYS A 169 -11.39 -25.55 -6.38
N ASN A 170 -10.37 -25.66 -7.24
CA ASN A 170 -9.35 -26.71 -7.11
C ASN A 170 -7.95 -26.20 -6.76
N ALA A 171 -7.66 -24.91 -6.97
CA ALA A 171 -6.35 -24.33 -6.66
C ALA A 171 -6.26 -23.95 -5.17
N SER A 172 -5.64 -24.83 -4.40
CA SER A 172 -5.36 -24.64 -2.97
C SER A 172 -4.04 -23.89 -2.73
N PHE A 173 -3.97 -23.20 -1.60
CA PHE A 173 -2.74 -22.61 -1.06
C PHE A 173 -2.89 -22.66 0.46
N ASP A 174 -2.60 -23.83 1.03
CA ASP A 174 -2.74 -24.07 2.46
C ASP A 174 -1.39 -23.82 3.13
N TYR A 175 -1.29 -22.69 3.83
CA TYR A 175 -0.04 -22.22 4.40
C TYR A 175 -0.16 -21.95 5.89
N LYS A 176 1.01 -22.01 6.55
CA LYS A 176 1.25 -21.47 7.87
C LYS A 176 2.40 -20.49 7.75
N LEU A 177 2.19 -19.29 8.24
CA LEU A 177 3.21 -18.27 8.36
C LEU A 177 3.53 -18.13 9.84
N LYS A 178 4.81 -18.18 10.20
CA LYS A 178 5.26 -17.88 11.55
C LYS A 178 6.27 -16.76 11.49
N THR A 179 5.98 -15.67 12.20
CA THR A 179 6.93 -14.59 12.39
C THR A 179 7.65 -14.79 13.70
N SER A 180 8.98 -14.76 13.66
CA SER A 180 9.79 -14.72 14.88
C SER A 180 10.74 -13.54 14.82
N ALA A 181 10.79 -12.84 15.94
CA ALA A 181 11.84 -11.88 16.22
C ALA A 181 12.17 -12.01 17.69
N ASP A 182 13.46 -12.10 17.99
CA ASP A 182 13.98 -12.30 19.34
C ASP A 182 13.33 -13.47 20.09
N GLY A 183 12.89 -14.51 19.35
CA GLY A 183 12.28 -15.73 19.89
C GLY A 183 10.80 -15.61 20.29
N LYS A 184 10.14 -14.47 20.05
CA LYS A 184 8.70 -14.30 20.33
C LYS A 184 7.85 -14.55 19.08
N GLU A 185 6.78 -15.34 19.23
CA GLU A 185 5.70 -15.44 18.23
C GLU A 185 4.74 -14.26 18.41
N TRP A 186 4.26 -13.70 17.30
CA TRP A 186 3.34 -12.56 17.28
C TRP A 186 1.96 -13.04 16.86
N ASP A 187 0.90 -12.42 17.38
CA ASP A 187 -0.50 -12.70 17.02
C ASP A 187 -0.82 -12.23 15.60
N GLN A 188 -1.67 -13.00 14.90
CA GLN A 188 -1.64 -13.06 13.43
C GLN A 188 -3.01 -12.88 12.78
N SER A 189 -3.09 -11.95 11.83
CA SER A 189 -4.09 -12.02 10.76
C SER A 189 -3.34 -12.08 9.43
N SER A 190 -3.66 -13.08 8.60
CA SER A 190 -3.04 -13.24 7.29
C SER A 190 -4.09 -13.48 6.23
N THR A 191 -3.90 -12.84 5.08
CA THR A 191 -4.76 -12.97 3.90
C THR A 191 -3.89 -13.30 2.69
N ARG A 192 -4.51 -13.82 1.64
CA ARG A 192 -3.84 -14.14 0.38
C ARG A 192 -4.69 -13.73 -0.81
N SER A 193 -4.05 -13.28 -1.88
CA SER A 193 -4.70 -13.07 -3.19
C SER A 193 -4.31 -14.22 -4.08
N LYS A 194 -5.14 -14.45 -5.08
CA LYS A 194 -4.88 -15.45 -6.11
C LYS A 194 -5.43 -14.92 -7.42
N THR A 195 -4.65 -14.98 -8.49
CA THR A 195 -5.11 -14.63 -9.83
C THR A 195 -4.48 -15.59 -10.82
N PHE A 196 -5.33 -16.26 -11.59
CA PHE A 196 -4.89 -17.22 -12.60
C PHE A 196 -4.28 -16.50 -13.79
N LEU A 197 -3.06 -16.93 -14.17
CA LEU A 197 -2.33 -16.42 -15.33
C LEU A 197 -2.45 -17.38 -16.53
N GLY A 198 -2.98 -18.58 -16.30
CA GLY A 198 -3.25 -19.60 -17.31
C GLY A 198 -3.75 -20.90 -16.67
N SER A 199 -3.97 -21.93 -17.48
CA SER A 199 -4.53 -23.22 -17.04
C SER A 199 -3.79 -23.88 -15.88
N HIS A 200 -2.49 -23.66 -15.73
CA HIS A 200 -1.69 -24.28 -14.66
C HIS A 200 -0.81 -23.30 -13.90
N ARG A 201 -1.15 -22.01 -13.95
CA ARG A 201 -0.33 -20.95 -13.34
C ARG A 201 -1.20 -19.93 -12.64
N PHE A 202 -0.81 -19.54 -11.44
CA PHE A 202 -1.41 -18.41 -10.74
C PHE A 202 -0.38 -17.63 -9.94
N ALA A 203 -0.69 -16.37 -9.67
CA ALA A 203 0.14 -15.47 -8.88
C ALA A 203 -0.70 -14.78 -7.81
N GLY A 204 -0.02 -14.24 -6.80
CA GLY A 204 -0.67 -13.47 -5.76
C GLY A 204 0.30 -12.90 -4.76
N THR A 205 -0.26 -12.38 -3.68
CA THR A 205 0.45 -11.79 -2.56
C THR A 205 -0.06 -12.45 -1.28
N LEU A 206 0.84 -12.80 -0.37
CA LEU A 206 0.52 -13.10 1.02
C LEU A 206 0.64 -11.79 1.79
N THR A 207 -0.42 -11.36 2.45
CA THR A 207 -0.40 -10.17 3.31
C THR A 207 -0.58 -10.60 4.75
N TYR A 208 0.24 -10.04 5.62
CA TYR A 208 0.21 -10.27 7.04
C TYR A 208 0.23 -8.92 7.75
N MET A 209 -0.68 -8.72 8.69
CA MET A 209 -0.75 -7.49 9.50
C MET A 209 -0.54 -7.84 10.97
N PHE A 210 0.39 -7.13 11.60
CA PHE A 210 0.62 -7.23 13.04
C PHE A 210 -0.47 -6.50 13.80
N LYS A 211 -0.79 -6.98 15.01
CA LYS A 211 -1.70 -6.28 15.94
C LYS A 211 -1.17 -4.91 16.38
N SER A 212 0.11 -4.64 16.20
CA SER A 212 0.75 -3.40 16.62
C SER A 212 1.85 -3.01 15.63
N TYR A 213 2.05 -1.71 15.44
CA TYR A 213 3.06 -1.17 14.51
C TYR A 213 4.46 -1.02 15.09
N ASN A 214 4.77 -1.81 16.11
CA ASN A 214 6.04 -1.78 16.84
C ASN A 214 6.91 -3.00 16.50
N GLY A 215 6.66 -3.63 15.35
CA GLY A 215 7.43 -4.77 14.89
C GLY A 215 8.93 -4.41 14.75
N PRO A 216 9.82 -5.36 15.07
CA PRO A 216 11.25 -5.11 15.13
C PRO A 216 11.84 -4.81 13.76
N THR A 217 12.97 -4.10 13.71
CA THR A 217 13.60 -3.72 12.44
C THR A 217 14.05 -4.92 11.59
N ALA A 218 14.33 -6.06 12.22
CA ALA A 218 14.64 -7.32 11.56
C ALA A 218 13.64 -8.39 12.00
N LEU A 219 13.17 -9.19 11.05
CA LEU A 219 12.13 -10.18 11.24
C LEU A 219 12.48 -11.44 10.44
N SER A 220 12.27 -12.62 10.99
CA SER A 220 12.33 -13.87 10.22
C SER A 220 10.93 -14.44 10.04
N VAL A 221 10.56 -14.72 8.80
CA VAL A 221 9.29 -15.35 8.45
C VAL A 221 9.53 -16.79 8.02
N ASP A 222 8.96 -17.74 8.76
CA ASP A 222 8.93 -19.15 8.42
C ASP A 222 7.61 -19.43 7.67
N LEU A 223 7.69 -19.63 6.36
CA LEU A 223 6.58 -20.03 5.51
C LEU A 223 6.58 -21.55 5.37
N LYS A 224 5.43 -22.19 5.62
CA LYS A 224 5.20 -23.61 5.37
C LYS A 224 3.92 -23.80 4.59
N VAL A 225 4.00 -24.41 3.43
CA VAL A 225 2.83 -24.75 2.59
C VAL A 225 2.69 -26.27 2.56
N SER A 226 1.52 -26.77 2.96
CA SER A 226 1.21 -28.21 3.02
C SER A 226 0.38 -28.69 1.83
N ARG A 227 -0.27 -27.77 1.13
CA ARG A 227 -1.05 -28.05 -0.07
C ARG A 227 -0.97 -26.86 -1.01
N LEU A 228 -0.64 -27.10 -2.27
CA LEU A 228 -0.46 -26.08 -3.28
C LEU A 228 -1.01 -26.58 -4.61
N ALA A 229 -1.71 -25.69 -5.33
CA ALA A 229 -2.48 -26.06 -6.51
C ALA A 229 -3.40 -27.25 -6.20
N THR A 230 -3.25 -28.38 -6.88
CA THR A 230 -4.05 -29.59 -6.65
C THR A 230 -3.36 -30.65 -5.77
N LYS A 231 -2.17 -30.37 -5.23
CA LYS A 231 -1.30 -31.38 -4.61
C LYS A 231 -1.06 -31.11 -3.13
N ASN A 232 -1.04 -32.19 -2.33
CA ASN A 232 -0.47 -32.16 -0.98
C ASN A 232 1.04 -32.33 -1.11
N GLY A 233 1.81 -31.50 -0.42
CA GLY A 233 3.27 -31.50 -0.51
C GLY A 233 3.89 -30.68 0.61
N LYS A 234 5.15 -30.30 0.43
CA LYS A 234 5.93 -29.57 1.43
C LYS A 234 6.82 -28.52 0.76
N TRP A 235 6.36 -27.27 0.79
CA TRP A 235 7.16 -26.10 0.40
C TRP A 235 7.45 -25.26 1.64
N GLU A 236 8.71 -25.20 2.06
CA GLU A 236 9.13 -24.45 3.25
C GLU A 236 10.22 -23.43 2.91
N ALA A 237 10.07 -22.21 3.42
CA ALA A 237 11.09 -21.16 3.30
C ALA A 237 11.25 -20.40 4.62
N LYS A 238 12.48 -19.97 4.88
CA LYS A 238 12.80 -18.97 5.91
C LYS A 238 13.21 -17.68 5.22
N ILE A 239 12.48 -16.61 5.49
CA ILE A 239 12.58 -15.36 4.76
C ILE A 239 13.02 -14.28 5.75
N PRO A 240 14.28 -13.82 5.68
CA PRO A 240 14.72 -12.68 6.46
C PRO A 240 14.15 -11.39 5.85
N LEU A 241 13.50 -10.58 6.68
CA LEU A 241 12.91 -9.30 6.31
C LEU A 241 13.49 -8.19 7.17
N SER A 242 13.52 -6.97 6.62
CA SER A 242 13.92 -5.79 7.38
C SER A 242 13.12 -4.56 6.97
N SER A 243 12.69 -3.79 7.98
CA SER A 243 12.04 -2.49 7.78
C SER A 243 13.03 -1.36 7.58
N ALA A 244 14.35 -1.61 7.60
CA ALA A 244 15.37 -0.57 7.63
C ALA A 244 15.29 0.43 6.46
N LYS A 245 14.80 0.00 5.28
CA LYS A 245 14.55 0.90 4.14
C LYS A 245 13.44 1.90 4.46
N THR A 246 12.31 1.41 4.97
CA THR A 246 11.16 2.23 5.37
C THR A 246 11.51 3.12 6.57
N ASP A 247 12.21 2.58 7.57
CA ASP A 247 12.60 3.31 8.78
C ASP A 247 13.42 4.55 8.42
N LYS A 248 14.38 4.43 7.49
CA LYS A 248 15.21 5.55 7.03
C LYS A 248 14.41 6.69 6.36
N LEU A 249 13.24 6.37 5.82
CA LEU A 249 12.35 7.33 5.17
C LEU A 249 11.21 7.77 6.08
N THR A 250 11.18 7.27 7.33
CA THR A 250 10.16 7.62 8.31
C THR A 250 10.64 8.77 9.17
N SER A 251 9.75 9.73 9.44
CA SER A 251 9.96 10.84 10.38
C SER A 251 8.91 10.78 11.48
N THR A 252 9.36 10.76 12.73
CA THR A 252 8.48 10.62 13.90
C THR A 252 8.46 11.90 14.72
N PHE A 253 7.27 12.30 15.13
CA PHE A 253 6.97 13.49 15.93
C PHE A 253 6.32 13.06 17.25
N TYR A 254 6.63 13.77 18.33
CA TYR A 254 6.04 13.57 19.66
C TYR A 254 5.36 14.86 20.12
N PRO A 255 4.21 15.22 19.55
CA PRO A 255 3.61 16.53 19.79
C PRO A 255 3.07 16.68 21.22
N GLY A 256 2.66 15.58 21.86
CA GLY A 256 2.13 15.60 23.24
C GLY A 256 0.90 16.49 23.40
N THR A 257 0.14 16.70 22.32
CA THR A 257 -1.00 17.60 22.30
C THR A 257 -2.18 16.95 22.98
N SER A 258 -2.68 17.59 24.04
CA SER A 258 -3.91 17.18 24.72
C SER A 258 -5.05 18.14 24.40
N PHE A 259 -6.24 17.59 24.22
CA PHE A 259 -7.46 18.36 23.98
C PHE A 259 -8.66 17.64 24.61
N THR A 260 -9.81 18.31 24.68
CA THR A 260 -11.04 17.75 25.25
C THR A 260 -12.17 17.90 24.24
N TYR A 261 -12.95 16.85 24.06
CA TYR A 261 -14.16 16.86 23.23
C TYR A 261 -15.29 16.18 24.00
N GLU A 262 -16.40 16.91 24.21
CA GLU A 262 -17.56 16.46 24.99
C GLU A 262 -17.19 15.81 26.35
N GLY A 263 -16.24 16.42 27.07
CA GLY A 263 -15.79 15.94 28.39
C GLY A 263 -14.80 14.78 28.37
N ASN A 264 -14.46 14.22 27.20
CA ASN A 264 -13.42 13.22 27.05
C ASN A 264 -12.08 13.88 26.76
N ALA A 265 -11.04 13.50 27.50
CA ALA A 265 -9.69 14.01 27.27
C ALA A 265 -8.96 13.09 26.29
N PHE A 266 -8.37 13.68 25.26
CA PHE A 266 -7.55 13.02 24.26
C PHE A 266 -6.12 13.55 24.36
N THR A 267 -5.15 12.68 24.10
CA THR A 267 -3.74 13.03 24.01
C THR A 267 -3.16 12.35 22.80
N LEU A 268 -2.70 13.14 21.84
CA LEU A 268 -1.93 12.64 20.71
C LEU A 268 -0.46 12.58 21.11
N THR A 269 0.06 11.37 21.24
CA THR A 269 1.41 11.14 21.75
C THR A 269 2.43 11.03 20.62
N GLU A 270 2.01 10.59 19.44
CA GLU A 270 2.93 10.30 18.34
C GLU A 270 2.27 10.47 16.97
N VAL A 271 3.03 11.05 16.03
CA VAL A 271 2.77 10.99 14.59
C VAL A 271 4.01 10.43 13.92
N SER A 272 3.90 9.38 13.12
CA SER A 272 5.00 8.90 12.27
C SER A 272 4.60 9.02 10.81
N SER A 273 5.40 9.76 10.04
CA SER A 273 5.22 9.92 8.60
C SER A 273 6.14 9.00 7.84
N GLY A 274 5.58 8.01 7.13
CA GLY A 274 6.31 7.06 6.30
C GLY A 274 5.94 7.15 4.82
N PRO A 275 6.72 6.49 3.93
CA PRO A 275 6.50 6.53 2.49
C PRO A 275 5.24 5.77 2.02
N THR A 276 4.70 4.87 2.84
CA THR A 276 3.59 3.98 2.47
C THR A 276 2.42 4.03 3.45
N PHE A 277 2.56 4.78 4.54
CA PHE A 277 1.55 5.01 5.57
C PHE A 277 1.98 6.17 6.48
N ASN A 278 1.01 6.76 7.17
CA ASN A 278 1.23 7.56 8.37
C ASN A 278 0.70 6.77 9.58
N LEU A 279 1.30 6.95 10.75
CA LEU A 279 0.85 6.34 12.00
C LEU A 279 0.52 7.43 13.01
N ILE A 280 -0.65 7.33 13.63
CA ILE A 280 -1.09 8.22 14.70
C ILE A 280 -1.29 7.38 15.96
N ARG A 281 -0.68 7.80 17.07
CA ARG A 281 -0.89 7.17 18.39
C ARG A 281 -1.62 8.14 19.30
N MET A 282 -2.77 7.69 19.80
CA MET A 282 -3.60 8.49 20.68
C MET A 282 -3.96 7.71 21.94
N ALA A 283 -4.12 8.47 23.03
CA ALA A 283 -4.69 8.00 24.27
C ALA A 283 -5.95 8.84 24.56
N GLN A 284 -7.02 8.17 24.96
CA GLN A 284 -8.23 8.81 25.46
C GLN A 284 -8.41 8.42 26.92
N LYS A 285 -8.69 9.41 27.76
CA LYS A 285 -9.21 9.21 29.11
C LYS A 285 -10.71 9.51 29.06
N ALA A 286 -11.52 8.45 29.10
CA ALA A 286 -12.95 8.54 28.88
C ALA A 286 -13.74 8.51 30.19
N THR A 287 -14.84 9.26 30.24
CA THR A 287 -15.90 9.14 31.24
C THR A 287 -17.16 8.57 30.57
N GLY A 288 -17.04 7.45 29.84
CA GLY A 288 -18.17 6.86 29.09
C GLY A 288 -17.77 5.86 28.01
N GLN A 289 -18.74 5.42 27.19
CA GLN A 289 -18.49 4.52 26.06
C GLN A 289 -17.84 5.26 24.88
N ILE A 290 -16.76 4.69 24.34
CA ILE A 290 -15.92 5.26 23.26
C ILE A 290 -16.53 5.07 21.87
N SER A 291 -17.42 4.08 21.71
CA SER A 291 -17.86 3.56 20.41
C SER A 291 -18.71 4.50 19.55
N THR A 292 -18.98 5.74 19.96
CA THR A 292 -19.84 6.65 19.19
C THR A 292 -19.09 7.80 18.51
N LYS A 293 -17.78 7.97 18.71
CA LYS A 293 -17.02 9.07 18.10
C LYS A 293 -16.25 8.64 16.85
N GLY A 294 -16.31 9.44 15.80
CA GLY A 294 -15.49 9.32 14.60
C GLY A 294 -14.40 10.38 14.57
N ILE A 295 -13.26 10.06 13.95
CA ILE A 295 -12.16 10.99 13.72
C ILE A 295 -11.82 10.96 12.22
N MET A 296 -11.73 12.14 11.60
CA MET A 296 -11.18 12.32 10.26
C MET A 296 -9.89 13.12 10.34
N TYR A 297 -8.95 12.83 9.45
CA TYR A 297 -7.64 13.47 9.42
C TYR A 297 -7.46 14.24 8.12
N TYR A 298 -6.90 15.44 8.23
CA TYR A 298 -6.57 16.30 7.12
C TYR A 298 -5.16 16.89 7.29
N ASP A 299 -4.53 17.30 6.20
CA ASP A 299 -3.33 18.15 6.28
C ASP A 299 -3.66 19.65 6.40
N ASP A 300 -2.61 20.46 6.47
CA ASP A 300 -2.65 21.93 6.51
C ASP A 300 -3.36 22.56 5.30
N VAL A 301 -3.34 21.88 4.15
CA VAL A 301 -4.02 22.34 2.94
C VAL A 301 -5.38 21.71 2.71
N ASP A 302 -5.92 20.95 3.68
CA ASP A 302 -7.28 20.38 3.65
C ASP A 302 -7.42 19.10 2.79
N THR A 303 -6.36 18.31 2.63
CA THR A 303 -6.39 16.98 2.00
C THR A 303 -6.74 15.92 3.04
N ARG A 304 -7.80 15.13 2.79
CA ARG A 304 -8.21 14.06 3.70
C ARG A 304 -7.27 12.85 3.62
N PHE A 305 -6.97 12.26 4.77
CA PHE A 305 -6.37 10.94 4.87
C PHE A 305 -7.42 9.88 5.19
N TYR A 306 -7.34 8.76 4.48
CA TYR A 306 -8.17 7.59 4.78
C TYR A 306 -7.45 6.67 5.75
N GLN A 307 -8.22 6.16 6.71
CA GLN A 307 -7.77 5.15 7.63
C GLN A 307 -7.63 3.81 6.89
N GLN A 308 -6.43 3.25 6.90
CA GLN A 308 -6.14 1.92 6.37
C GLN A 308 -6.57 0.84 7.36
N TRP A 309 -6.30 1.09 8.65
CA TRP A 309 -6.63 0.20 9.75
C TRP A 309 -6.43 0.90 11.10
N MET A 310 -6.97 0.30 12.16
CA MET A 310 -6.80 0.74 13.55
C MET A 310 -6.61 -0.46 14.47
N THR A 311 -5.74 -0.32 15.48
CA THR A 311 -5.57 -1.29 16.56
C THR A 311 -5.72 -0.58 17.89
N GLY A 312 -6.58 -1.10 18.77
CA GLY A 312 -6.63 -0.68 20.17
C GLY A 312 -5.69 -1.52 21.01
N ASP A 313 -4.95 -0.87 21.90
CA ASP A 313 -4.35 -1.51 23.07
C ASP A 313 -5.44 -1.56 24.18
N ASP A 314 -5.39 -2.58 25.05
CA ASP A 314 -6.45 -2.97 25.98
C ASP A 314 -7.14 -1.80 26.73
N PHE A 315 -8.45 -1.97 26.97
CA PHE A 315 -9.23 -1.06 27.82
C PHE A 315 -8.82 -1.27 29.29
N GLU A 316 -7.89 -0.47 29.78
CA GLU A 316 -7.80 -0.25 31.23
C GLU A 316 -8.94 0.66 31.66
N GLU A 317 -9.51 0.41 32.84
CA GLU A 317 -10.70 1.11 33.34
C GLU A 317 -10.48 2.63 33.36
N GLY A 318 -11.03 3.32 32.35
CA GLY A 318 -10.95 4.77 32.19
C GLY A 318 -9.92 5.29 31.19
N SER A 319 -9.11 4.45 30.53
CA SER A 319 -8.22 4.88 29.43
C SER A 319 -8.10 3.87 28.29
N VAL A 320 -8.15 4.37 27.06
CA VAL A 320 -7.90 3.58 25.85
C VAL A 320 -6.76 4.19 25.08
N GLN A 321 -5.84 3.35 24.63
CA GLN A 321 -4.81 3.73 23.68
C GLN A 321 -5.09 3.03 22.37
N TRP A 322 -4.86 3.73 21.26
CA TRP A 322 -4.96 3.11 19.96
C TRP A 322 -3.96 3.70 18.98
N VAL A 323 -3.73 2.91 17.94
CA VAL A 323 -2.90 3.24 16.80
C VAL A 323 -3.80 3.28 15.60
N GLU A 324 -3.78 4.40 14.89
CA GLU A 324 -4.38 4.49 13.56
C GLU A 324 -3.30 4.55 12.52
N VAL A 325 -3.54 3.85 11.42
CA VAL A 325 -2.67 3.93 10.26
C VAL A 325 -3.44 4.49 9.11
N LEU A 326 -2.90 5.58 8.59
CA LEU A 326 -3.50 6.41 7.57
C LEU A 326 -2.70 6.31 6.28
N ASP A 327 -3.27 6.83 5.21
CA ASP A 327 -2.57 7.06 3.95
C ASP A 327 -1.34 7.95 4.16
N PRO A 328 -0.23 7.71 3.43
CA PRO A 328 0.92 8.59 3.49
C PRO A 328 0.55 10.00 2.98
N PHE A 329 1.39 10.98 3.32
CA PHE A 329 1.22 12.33 2.77
C PHE A 329 1.28 12.33 1.23
N VAL A 330 0.38 13.10 0.62
CA VAL A 330 0.28 13.17 -0.84
C VAL A 330 1.49 13.88 -1.44
N PRO A 331 1.92 13.54 -2.67
CA PRO A 331 3.08 14.18 -3.31
C PRO A 331 2.96 15.70 -3.48
N THR A 332 1.74 16.23 -3.56
CA THR A 332 1.47 17.67 -3.65
C THR A 332 1.73 18.41 -2.33
N ASN A 333 1.84 17.67 -1.23
CA ASN A 333 2.10 18.20 0.11
C ASN A 333 2.84 17.17 0.98
N PRO A 334 4.10 16.83 0.67
CA PRO A 334 4.81 15.73 1.32
C PRO A 334 5.30 16.05 2.74
N LYS A 335 5.24 17.33 3.13
CA LYS A 335 5.65 17.85 4.44
C LYS A 335 4.66 18.90 4.93
N PRO A 336 3.41 18.52 5.26
CA PRO A 336 2.42 19.47 5.76
C PRO A 336 2.88 20.14 7.06
N SER A 337 2.54 21.41 7.27
CA SER A 337 2.92 22.10 8.52
C SER A 337 2.12 21.60 9.74
N SER A 338 0.97 20.99 9.51
CA SER A 338 0.12 20.47 10.57
C SER A 338 -0.75 19.28 10.10
N LEU A 339 -1.19 18.49 11.07
CA LEU A 339 -2.24 17.50 10.94
C LEU A 339 -3.50 18.04 11.63
N LYS A 340 -4.62 18.13 10.91
CA LYS A 340 -5.91 18.54 11.47
C LYS A 340 -6.76 17.29 11.76
N LEU A 341 -7.29 17.21 12.97
CA LEU A 341 -8.21 16.16 13.40
C LEU A 341 -9.61 16.76 13.47
N HIS A 342 -10.56 16.18 12.75
CA HIS A 342 -11.98 16.53 12.83
C HIS A 342 -12.69 15.43 13.61
N ILE A 343 -13.21 15.78 14.78
CA ILE A 343 -13.85 14.84 15.72
C ILE A 343 -15.34 15.10 15.68
N PHE A 344 -16.12 14.03 15.53
CA PHE A 344 -17.56 14.12 15.32
C PHE A 344 -18.31 12.96 15.96
N GLU A 345 -19.62 13.16 16.17
CA GLU A 345 -20.51 12.07 16.54
C GLU A 345 -20.77 11.18 15.33
N SER A 346 -20.47 9.88 15.47
CA SER A 346 -20.78 8.88 14.45
C SER A 346 -22.28 8.84 14.24
N GLN A 347 -22.71 9.10 13.00
CA GLN A 347 -24.10 9.01 12.64
C GLN A 347 -24.37 7.65 12.01
N THR A 348 -25.48 7.02 12.37
CA THR A 348 -26.00 5.89 11.60
C THR A 348 -26.40 6.41 10.22
N MET A 349 -25.90 5.77 9.16
CA MET A 349 -26.29 6.11 7.80
C MET A 349 -27.73 5.66 7.57
N ASP A 350 -28.59 6.60 7.16
CA ASP A 350 -29.99 6.38 6.78
C ASP A 350 -30.40 7.34 5.66
N ASP A 351 -31.63 7.22 5.17
CA ASP A 351 -32.14 8.04 4.05
C ASP A 351 -32.26 9.54 4.40
N THR A 352 -32.14 9.93 5.68
CA THR A 352 -32.21 11.34 6.11
C THR A 352 -30.85 12.04 6.07
N ASN A 353 -29.76 11.27 6.09
CA ASN A 353 -28.39 11.79 6.08
C ASN A 353 -27.51 11.18 4.97
N THR A 354 -28.03 10.28 4.15
CA THR A 354 -27.37 9.75 2.95
C THR A 354 -28.29 9.77 1.75
N GLY A 355 -27.71 9.88 0.57
CA GLY A 355 -28.46 9.99 -0.68
C GLY A 355 -27.54 9.87 -1.88
N THR A 356 -28.11 9.96 -3.07
CA THR A 356 -27.35 9.92 -4.32
C THR A 356 -27.64 11.19 -5.11
N ALA A 357 -26.57 11.86 -5.55
CA ALA A 357 -26.66 12.92 -6.54
C ALA A 357 -26.31 12.31 -7.90
N THR A 358 -27.19 12.46 -8.89
CA THR A 358 -27.02 11.89 -10.23
C THR A 358 -27.30 12.93 -11.30
N GLN A 359 -26.52 12.91 -12.38
CA GLN A 359 -26.76 13.67 -13.60
C GLN A 359 -26.58 12.77 -14.83
N PRO A 360 -27.40 12.93 -15.89
CA PRO A 360 -27.18 12.24 -17.16
C PRO A 360 -25.80 12.53 -17.74
N PHE A 361 -25.18 11.52 -18.36
CA PHE A 361 -23.91 11.68 -19.06
C PHE A 361 -24.14 11.72 -20.57
N GLU A 362 -23.96 12.88 -21.18
CA GLU A 362 -24.14 13.10 -22.63
C GLU A 362 -22.80 13.14 -23.39
N GLY A 363 -21.76 12.49 -22.85
CA GLY A 363 -20.43 12.46 -23.48
C GLY A 363 -19.62 13.75 -23.32
N LYS A 364 -19.99 14.66 -22.41
CA LYS A 364 -19.33 15.97 -22.23
C LYS A 364 -19.11 16.32 -20.77
N THR A 365 -18.04 17.07 -20.51
CA THR A 365 -17.75 17.74 -19.24
C THR A 365 -17.78 19.27 -19.43
N PRO A 366 -18.02 20.08 -18.37
CA PRO A 366 -18.19 19.67 -16.98
C PRO A 366 -19.59 19.13 -16.64
N ILE A 367 -19.66 18.24 -15.64
CA ILE A 367 -20.92 17.80 -15.01
C ILE A 367 -20.83 18.07 -13.52
N THR A 368 -21.84 18.73 -12.95
CA THR A 368 -21.85 19.08 -11.54
C THR A 368 -22.95 18.33 -10.81
N LEU A 369 -22.57 17.59 -9.78
CA LEU A 369 -23.46 16.98 -8.80
C LEU A 369 -23.63 17.93 -7.61
N THR A 370 -24.83 18.02 -7.06
CA THR A 370 -25.14 18.84 -5.88
C THR A 370 -25.68 17.94 -4.77
N GLY A 371 -25.12 18.07 -3.57
CA GLY A 371 -25.47 17.29 -2.39
C GLY A 371 -26.49 17.99 -1.48
N PHE A 372 -26.66 17.46 -0.27
CA PHE A 372 -27.67 17.89 0.70
C PHE A 372 -27.53 19.36 1.13
N ASP A 373 -26.32 19.82 1.44
CA ASP A 373 -26.09 21.16 2.00
C ASP A 373 -25.58 22.16 0.93
N GLY A 374 -25.82 21.83 -0.35
CA GLY A 374 -25.44 22.66 -1.49
C GLY A 374 -23.98 22.51 -1.93
N GLU A 375 -23.21 21.63 -1.30
CA GLU A 375 -21.87 21.30 -1.78
C GLU A 375 -21.93 20.62 -3.15
N THR A 376 -20.85 20.74 -3.91
CA THR A 376 -20.79 20.24 -5.27
C THR A 376 -19.53 19.45 -5.56
N MET A 377 -19.72 18.41 -6.37
CA MET A 377 -18.66 17.66 -7.03
C MET A 377 -18.78 17.92 -8.54
N THR A 378 -17.78 18.54 -9.14
CA THR A 378 -17.75 18.81 -10.58
C THR A 378 -16.77 17.87 -11.27
N LEU A 379 -17.29 17.01 -12.13
CA LEU A 379 -16.52 16.25 -13.11
C LEU A 379 -15.99 17.21 -14.17
N THR A 380 -14.68 17.45 -14.17
CA THR A 380 -14.04 18.46 -15.05
C THR A 380 -13.46 17.85 -16.31
N ASN A 381 -12.90 16.64 -16.23
CA ASN A 381 -12.30 15.94 -17.36
C ASN A 381 -12.42 14.41 -17.21
N ILE A 382 -12.44 13.71 -18.34
CA ILE A 382 -12.37 12.24 -18.43
C ILE A 382 -11.37 11.88 -19.51
N ASP A 383 -10.42 11.00 -19.19
CA ASP A 383 -9.45 10.43 -20.11
C ASP A 383 -9.64 8.91 -20.20
N PHE A 384 -10.23 8.47 -21.30
CA PHE A 384 -10.49 7.07 -21.60
C PHE A 384 -9.21 6.41 -22.14
N GLN A 385 -8.60 5.54 -21.33
CA GLN A 385 -7.40 4.80 -21.71
C GLN A 385 -7.73 3.32 -21.91
N LYS A 386 -6.86 2.60 -22.61
CA LYS A 386 -7.04 1.17 -22.89
C LYS A 386 -7.15 0.31 -21.61
N GLU A 387 -6.40 0.66 -20.57
CA GLU A 387 -6.26 -0.14 -19.35
C GLU A 387 -7.08 0.42 -18.17
N ARG A 388 -7.61 1.64 -18.29
CA ARG A 388 -8.31 2.35 -17.21
C ARG A 388 -8.99 3.62 -17.73
N THR A 389 -9.78 4.25 -16.90
CA THR A 389 -10.28 5.61 -17.17
C THR A 389 -9.84 6.54 -16.06
N VAL A 390 -9.27 7.70 -16.41
CA VAL A 390 -8.80 8.71 -15.44
C VAL A 390 -9.77 9.88 -15.44
N VAL A 391 -10.21 10.30 -14.26
CA VAL A 391 -11.25 11.31 -14.08
C VAL A 391 -10.75 12.41 -13.17
N GLN A 392 -10.96 13.67 -13.55
CA GLN A 392 -10.64 14.83 -12.73
C GLN A 392 -11.88 15.45 -12.10
N LEU A 393 -11.85 15.62 -10.78
CA LEU A 393 -12.96 16.10 -9.98
C LEU A 393 -12.57 17.39 -9.24
N LYS A 394 -13.40 18.42 -9.31
CA LYS A 394 -13.28 19.63 -8.50
C LYS A 394 -14.36 19.64 -7.43
N TYR A 395 -13.96 19.79 -6.18
CA TYR A 395 -14.86 19.86 -5.05
C TYR A 395 -15.04 21.31 -4.60
N SER A 396 -16.26 21.67 -4.18
CA SER A 396 -16.52 23.00 -3.61
C SER A 396 -16.01 23.14 -2.18
N ASP A 397 -15.92 22.03 -1.44
CA ASP A 397 -15.62 22.01 -0.02
C ASP A 397 -14.92 20.70 0.40
N LEU A 398 -14.25 20.76 1.55
CA LEU A 398 -13.64 19.65 2.28
C LEU A 398 -14.53 18.41 2.38
N ASN A 399 -15.80 18.64 2.69
CA ASN A 399 -16.78 17.61 3.01
C ASN A 399 -17.08 16.68 1.83
N VAL A 400 -16.92 17.18 0.60
CA VAL A 400 -17.16 16.43 -0.63
C VAL A 400 -16.14 15.30 -0.82
N GLN A 401 -14.98 15.35 -0.14
CA GLN A 401 -14.00 14.25 -0.14
C GLN A 401 -14.53 12.95 0.48
N THR A 402 -15.68 12.98 1.15
CA THR A 402 -16.37 11.78 1.65
C THR A 402 -17.22 11.09 0.60
N TRP A 403 -17.51 11.75 -0.53
CA TRP A 403 -18.40 11.23 -1.56
C TRP A 403 -17.69 10.18 -2.42
N PHE A 404 -18.45 9.15 -2.79
CA PHE A 404 -17.97 8.07 -3.66
C PHE A 404 -18.53 8.26 -5.07
N PRO A 405 -17.71 8.68 -6.07
CA PRO A 405 -18.16 8.85 -7.44
C PRO A 405 -18.28 7.51 -8.17
N TYR A 406 -19.28 7.39 -9.04
CA TYR A 406 -19.49 6.24 -9.92
C TYR A 406 -20.19 6.65 -11.23
N PHE A 407 -20.08 5.79 -12.25
CA PHE A 407 -20.78 5.96 -13.51
C PHE A 407 -21.79 4.83 -13.75
N ASN A 408 -22.98 5.20 -14.21
CA ASN A 408 -23.99 4.24 -14.64
C ASN A 408 -23.73 3.79 -16.09
N SER A 409 -23.98 2.52 -16.38
CA SER A 409 -23.75 1.91 -17.69
C SER A 409 -25.02 1.30 -18.26
N SER A 410 -25.18 1.38 -19.57
CA SER A 410 -26.26 0.70 -20.31
C SER A 410 -25.96 -0.77 -20.62
N LYS A 411 -24.70 -1.21 -20.49
CA LYS A 411 -24.24 -2.55 -20.91
C LYS A 411 -23.89 -3.48 -19.75
N THR A 412 -23.69 -2.95 -18.55
CA THR A 412 -23.33 -3.73 -17.36
C THR A 412 -24.44 -3.63 -16.32
N ASP A 413 -24.78 -4.74 -15.67
CA ASP A 413 -25.78 -4.78 -14.58
C ASP A 413 -25.31 -4.05 -13.29
N GLY A 414 -24.13 -3.41 -13.33
CA GLY A 414 -23.55 -2.67 -12.22
C GLY A 414 -22.84 -1.40 -12.67
N ASP A 415 -22.63 -0.52 -11.71
CA ASP A 415 -21.97 0.77 -11.91
C ASP A 415 -20.46 0.61 -12.00
N TYR A 416 -19.83 1.49 -12.77
CA TYR A 416 -18.38 1.67 -12.74
C TYR A 416 -18.02 2.48 -11.51
N VAL A 417 -17.43 1.83 -10.52
CA VAL A 417 -16.95 2.46 -9.28
C VAL A 417 -15.46 2.76 -9.43
N ALA A 418 -15.02 3.90 -8.87
CA ALA A 418 -13.61 4.22 -8.80
C ALA A 418 -12.87 3.12 -8.02
N TYR A 419 -11.67 2.78 -8.45
CA TYR A 419 -10.83 1.80 -7.77
C TYR A 419 -10.41 2.25 -6.37
N TYR A 420 -10.36 3.56 -6.13
CA TYR A 420 -9.93 4.18 -4.88
C TYR A 420 -10.55 5.56 -4.67
N ASN A 421 -10.41 6.07 -3.45
CA ASN A 421 -10.85 7.43 -3.11
C ASN A 421 -10.05 8.50 -3.86
N PRO A 422 -10.70 9.47 -4.51
CA PRO A 422 -10.02 10.45 -5.34
C PRO A 422 -8.82 11.11 -4.63
N GLN A 423 -7.69 11.19 -5.32
CA GLN A 423 -6.42 11.68 -4.79
C GLN A 423 -6.21 13.13 -5.19
N ARG A 424 -5.78 13.98 -4.26
CA ARG A 424 -5.58 15.40 -4.57
C ARG A 424 -4.40 15.61 -5.52
N ILE A 425 -4.61 16.42 -6.55
CA ILE A 425 -3.60 16.74 -7.59
C ILE A 425 -3.23 18.24 -7.64
N SER A 426 -3.85 19.08 -6.82
CA SER A 426 -3.51 20.50 -6.70
C SER A 426 -3.34 20.91 -5.25
N LYS A 427 -2.28 21.67 -4.93
CA LYS A 427 -2.09 22.22 -3.57
C LYS A 427 -3.09 23.33 -3.25
N ASN A 428 -3.39 24.18 -4.23
CA ASN A 428 -4.15 25.42 -4.02
C ASN A 428 -5.65 25.28 -4.29
N GLU A 429 -6.05 24.19 -4.93
CA GLU A 429 -7.46 23.89 -5.22
C GLU A 429 -7.82 22.51 -4.70
N LEU A 430 -9.10 22.34 -4.38
CA LEU A 430 -9.72 21.03 -4.11
C LEU A 430 -9.97 20.29 -5.42
N LEU A 431 -8.88 20.02 -6.15
CA LEU A 431 -8.85 19.28 -7.41
C LEU A 431 -8.25 17.89 -7.18
N PHE A 432 -8.98 16.87 -7.61
CA PHE A 432 -8.71 15.47 -7.34
C PHE A 432 -8.72 14.65 -8.63
N GLU A 433 -8.05 13.51 -8.60
CA GLU A 433 -8.03 12.51 -9.64
C GLU A 433 -8.56 11.17 -9.11
N ALA A 434 -9.51 10.59 -9.82
CA ALA A 434 -10.07 9.27 -9.57
C ALA A 434 -9.72 8.36 -10.75
N ILE A 435 -9.38 7.10 -10.48
CA ILE A 435 -9.18 6.10 -11.53
C ILE A 435 -10.27 5.05 -11.45
N PHE A 436 -10.89 4.81 -12.60
CA PHE A 436 -11.93 3.83 -12.83
C PHE A 436 -11.38 2.69 -13.70
N PRO A 437 -12.08 1.54 -13.75
CA PRO A 437 -11.85 0.55 -14.81
C PRO A 437 -11.91 1.17 -16.21
N PRO A 438 -11.38 0.48 -17.23
CA PRO A 438 -11.62 0.88 -18.62
C PRO A 438 -13.13 0.96 -18.87
N MET A 439 -13.58 2.09 -19.42
CA MET A 439 -14.98 2.35 -19.74
C MET A 439 -15.10 2.69 -21.23
N ASP A 440 -16.18 2.25 -21.87
CA ASP A 440 -16.54 2.68 -23.22
C ASP A 440 -17.40 3.96 -23.13
N PRO A 441 -16.98 5.11 -23.67
CA PRO A 441 -17.76 6.35 -23.56
C PRO A 441 -19.20 6.19 -24.09
N ASP A 442 -19.43 5.31 -25.07
CA ASP A 442 -20.75 5.11 -25.69
C ASP A 442 -21.72 4.30 -24.80
N GLU A 443 -21.23 3.69 -23.72
CA GLU A 443 -22.09 2.91 -22.81
C GLU A 443 -22.50 3.68 -21.55
N LEU A 444 -21.82 4.79 -21.25
CA LEU A 444 -22.06 5.59 -20.06
C LEU A 444 -23.37 6.36 -20.18
N THR A 445 -24.22 6.26 -19.16
CA THR A 445 -25.56 6.89 -19.15
C THR A 445 -25.70 7.98 -18.10
N GLY A 446 -24.90 7.92 -17.03
CA GLY A 446 -24.99 8.85 -15.92
C GLY A 446 -23.68 8.94 -15.14
N PHE A 447 -23.46 10.11 -14.53
CA PHE A 447 -22.46 10.31 -13.50
C PHE A 447 -23.19 10.54 -12.17
N ALA A 448 -22.75 9.85 -11.13
CA ALA A 448 -23.39 9.91 -9.83
C ALA A 448 -22.36 9.85 -8.70
N ALA A 449 -22.81 10.23 -7.51
CA ALA A 449 -22.04 10.06 -6.29
C ALA A 449 -22.96 9.79 -5.11
N THR A 450 -22.51 8.91 -4.21
CA THR A 450 -23.13 8.79 -2.89
C THR A 450 -22.73 10.01 -2.07
N THR A 451 -23.74 10.75 -1.60
CA THR A 451 -23.59 11.95 -0.79
C THR A 451 -24.06 11.67 0.63
N SER A 452 -23.47 12.36 1.60
CA SER A 452 -23.93 12.31 2.98
C SER A 452 -23.97 13.71 3.58
N LYS A 453 -24.98 13.96 4.40
CA LYS A 453 -25.02 15.12 5.28
C LYS A 453 -23.85 15.02 6.25
N GLN A 454 -23.18 16.14 6.46
CA GLN A 454 -21.98 16.13 7.28
C GLN A 454 -22.33 16.22 8.75
N PRO A 455 -21.65 15.43 9.60
CA PRO A 455 -21.76 15.61 11.03
C PRO A 455 -21.08 16.93 11.40
N LYS A 456 -21.61 17.58 12.45
CA LYS A 456 -20.89 18.68 13.09
C LYS A 456 -19.61 18.11 13.69
N PHE A 457 -18.50 18.80 13.49
CA PHE A 457 -17.20 18.40 14.01
C PHE A 457 -16.53 19.56 14.74
N GLU A 458 -15.60 19.20 15.64
CA GLU A 458 -14.60 20.12 16.17
C GLU A 458 -13.25 19.79 15.56
N SER A 459 -12.47 20.83 15.25
CA SER A 459 -11.15 20.69 14.65
C SER A 459 -10.05 20.94 15.67
N VAL A 460 -9.06 20.04 15.70
CA VAL A 460 -7.82 20.22 16.47
C VAL A 460 -6.66 20.21 15.49
N GLU A 461 -5.82 21.24 15.56
CA GLU A 461 -4.62 21.34 14.72
C GLU A 461 -3.38 20.91 15.51
N ILE A 462 -2.60 19.99 14.93
CA ILE A 462 -1.40 19.41 15.51
C ILE A 462 -0.20 19.88 14.68
N PRO A 463 0.68 20.74 15.21
CA PRO A 463 1.83 21.22 14.45
C PRO A 463 2.82 20.08 14.19
N LEU A 464 3.33 20.01 12.96
CA LEU A 464 4.36 19.06 12.53
C LEU A 464 5.67 19.82 12.27
N GLU A 465 6.50 19.92 13.29
CA GLU A 465 7.80 20.59 13.23
C GLU A 465 8.85 19.67 12.60
N TRP A 466 8.94 19.66 11.27
CA TRP A 466 9.80 18.76 10.49
C TRP A 466 11.29 18.84 10.82
N ASP A 467 11.75 20.00 11.30
CA ASP A 467 13.11 20.23 11.78
C ASP A 467 13.41 19.54 13.12
N LYS A 468 12.37 19.24 13.90
CA LYS A 468 12.44 18.52 15.18
C LYS A 468 12.05 17.04 15.08
N ALA A 469 11.67 16.58 13.89
CA ALA A 469 11.31 15.18 13.66
C ALA A 469 12.48 14.24 13.92
N ILE A 470 12.22 13.13 14.59
CA ILE A 470 13.21 12.08 14.85
C ILE A 470 13.20 11.12 13.65
N PRO A 471 14.36 10.85 13.00
CA PRO A 471 14.44 9.87 11.92
C PRO A 471 14.19 8.46 12.43
N GLY A 472 13.48 7.66 11.64
CA GLY A 472 13.13 6.29 12.01
C GLY A 472 11.68 6.15 12.41
N ARG A 473 11.21 4.90 12.40
CA ARG A 473 10.01 4.53 13.15
C ARG A 473 10.29 4.65 14.66
N PRO A 474 9.28 4.95 15.47
CA PRO A 474 9.40 4.94 16.91
C PRO A 474 9.97 3.60 17.39
N LYS A 475 10.90 3.66 18.36
CA LYS A 475 11.33 2.45 19.06
C LYS A 475 10.11 1.91 19.81
N ALA A 476 9.92 0.58 19.77
CA ALA A 476 8.90 -0.07 20.58
C ALA A 476 9.00 0.47 22.02
N ILE A 477 7.95 1.14 22.49
CA ILE A 477 7.85 1.47 23.91
C ILE A 477 7.93 0.11 24.61
N PRO A 478 8.93 -0.13 25.48
CA PRO A 478 8.97 -1.36 26.24
C PRO A 478 7.61 -1.52 26.90
N ALA A 479 6.94 -2.66 26.71
CA ALA A 479 5.75 -2.98 27.50
C ALA A 479 6.12 -2.67 28.95
N ALA A 480 5.33 -1.81 29.61
CA ALA A 480 5.56 -1.48 31.00
C ALA A 480 5.75 -2.81 31.73
N SER A 481 6.90 -2.98 32.38
CA SER A 481 7.18 -4.21 33.12
C SER A 481 6.09 -4.33 34.17
N GLU A 482 5.20 -5.30 34.00
CA GLU A 482 4.24 -5.74 35.03
C GLU A 482 4.96 -6.19 36.30
#